data_AF-A0A661T7W2-F1
#
_entry.id   AF-A0A661T7W2-F1
#
_cell.length_a   1.000
_cell.length_b   1.000
_cell.length_c   1.000
_cell.angle_alpha   90.00
_cell.angle_beta   90.00
_cell.angle_gamma   90.00
#
_symmetry.space_group_name_H-M   'P 1'
#
loop_
_entity.id
_entity.type
_entity.pdbx_description
1 polymer ?
#
loop_
_entity_poly.entity_id
_entity_poly.type
_entity_poly.pdbx_seq_one_letter_code
_entity_poly.pdbx_strand_id
1 'polypeptide(L)'
;FAAKNNIGRSFLDGLGIGIGYTLALGVLAAIREVFGSGTFTAPLSHAVPVFGAGFQPFGFMVEAPGAFVCLGLLLCVMNMLGKK
;
A
#
# COMPACT_ATOMS: atom_id res chain seq x y z
N PHE A 1 7.57 8.71 21.43
CA PHE A 1 8.54 9.84 21.39
C PHE A 1 7.90 11.19 21.77
N ALA A 2 6.60 11.38 21.54
CA ALA A 2 5.86 12.63 21.77
C ALA A 2 5.85 13.20 23.21
N ALA A 3 5.84 12.37 24.26
CA ALA A 3 5.71 12.84 25.64
C ALA A 3 7.02 13.25 26.34
N LYS A 4 8.19 12.99 25.72
CA LYS A 4 9.51 13.19 26.36
C LYS A 4 10.50 14.01 25.53
N ASN A 5 10.12 14.55 24.37
CA ASN A 5 11.01 15.28 23.46
C ASN A 5 10.43 16.64 23.02
N ASN A 6 11.34 17.56 22.66
CA ASN A 6 11.06 18.93 22.22
C ASN A 6 10.08 18.94 21.00
N ILE A 7 9.19 19.95 20.93
CA ILE A 7 8.03 20.03 20.01
C ILE A 7 8.42 19.71 18.55
N GLY A 8 9.57 20.23 18.08
CA GLY A 8 10.04 19.97 16.71
C GLY A 8 10.42 18.51 16.42
N ARG A 9 10.99 17.78 17.39
CA ARG A 9 11.33 16.35 17.21
C ARG A 9 10.07 15.47 17.21
N SER A 10 9.08 15.82 18.03
CA SER A 10 7.78 15.14 18.06
C SER A 10 6.97 15.40 16.78
N PHE A 11 7.08 16.59 16.19
CA PHE A 11 6.47 16.91 14.90
C PHE A 11 7.08 16.10 13.75
N LEU A 12 8.40 16.00 13.69
CA LEU A 12 9.12 15.19 12.68
C LEU A 12 8.81 13.68 12.81
N ASP A 13 8.67 13.17 14.04
CA ASP A 13 8.26 11.78 14.31
C ASP A 13 6.84 11.51 13.81
N GLY A 14 5.88 12.40 14.12
CA GLY A 14 4.51 12.29 13.63
C GLY A 14 4.40 12.38 12.11
N LEU A 15 5.18 13.27 11.48
CA LEU A 15 5.23 13.42 10.03
C LEU A 15 5.86 12.19 9.35
N GLY A 16 6.92 11.63 9.94
CA GLY A 16 7.54 10.40 9.46
C GLY A 16 6.58 9.20 9.51
N ILE A 17 5.85 9.03 10.62
CA ILE A 17 4.84 7.98 10.76
C ILE A 17 3.70 8.19 9.77
N GLY A 18 3.20 9.43 9.64
CA GLY A 18 2.12 9.77 8.72
C GLY A 18 2.46 9.48 7.26
N ILE A 19 3.64 9.91 6.80
CA ILE A 19 4.12 9.66 5.43
C ILE A 19 4.38 8.17 5.20
N GLY A 20 4.99 7.47 6.17
CA GLY A 20 5.19 6.03 6.07
C GLY A 20 3.88 5.27 5.93
N TYR A 21 2.86 5.67 6.70
CA TYR A 21 1.54 5.05 6.65
C TYR A 21 0.81 5.33 5.34
N THR A 22 0.82 6.56 4.83
CA THR A 22 0.18 6.90 3.54
C THR A 22 0.86 6.19 2.38
N LEU A 23 2.19 6.09 2.38
CA LEU A 23 2.93 5.30 1.38
C LEU A 23 2.58 3.82 1.44
N ALA A 24 2.51 3.24 2.65
CA ALA A 24 2.13 1.83 2.82
C ALA A 24 0.71 1.56 2.29
N LEU A 25 -0.26 2.43 2.60
CA LEU A 25 -1.61 2.32 2.08
C LEU A 25 -1.68 2.54 0.56
N GLY A 26 -0.90 3.47 0.01
CA GLY A 26 -0.84 3.71 -1.43
C GLY A 26 -0.31 2.51 -2.20
N VAL A 27 0.78 1.88 -1.73
CA VAL A 27 1.32 0.66 -2.33
C VAL A 27 0.33 -0.49 -2.23
N LEU A 28 -0.35 -0.64 -1.08
CA LEU A 28 -1.34 -1.70 -0.89
C LEU A 28 -2.57 -1.50 -1.79
N ALA A 29 -3.05 -0.26 -1.95
CA ALA A 29 -4.13 0.07 -2.88
C ALA A 29 -3.74 -0.20 -4.33
N ALA A 30 -2.54 0.20 -4.75
CA ALA A 30 -2.01 -0.05 -6.08
C ALA A 30 -1.98 -1.55 -6.43
N ILE A 31 -1.45 -2.38 -5.52
CA ILE A 31 -1.44 -3.84 -5.71
C ILE A 31 -2.88 -4.36 -5.87
N ARG A 32 -3.79 -3.94 -4.98
CA ARG A 32 -5.18 -4.42 -5.02
C ARG A 32 -5.93 -4.01 -6.27
N GLU A 33 -5.64 -2.85 -6.85
CA GLU A 33 -6.26 -2.39 -8.08
C GLU A 33 -5.76 -3.17 -9.30
N VAL A 34 -4.44 -3.36 -9.39
CA VAL A 34 -3.80 -4.11 -10.48
C VAL A 34 -4.35 -5.53 -10.57
N PHE A 35 -4.44 -6.23 -9.45
CA PHE A 35 -4.91 -7.61 -9.44
C PHE A 35 -6.44 -7.74 -9.33
N GLY A 36 -7.09 -6.81 -8.63
CA GLY A 36 -8.53 -6.85 -8.37
C GLY A 36 -9.38 -6.42 -9.56
N SER A 37 -9.00 -5.36 -10.27
CA SER A 37 -9.75 -4.82 -11.43
C SER A 37 -8.98 -4.90 -12.75
N GLY A 38 -7.71 -5.29 -12.73
CA GLY A 38 -6.89 -5.37 -13.95
C GLY A 38 -6.48 -4.00 -14.50
N THR A 39 -6.71 -2.94 -13.73
CA THR A 39 -6.46 -1.54 -14.08
C THR A 39 -5.45 -0.94 -13.12
N PHE A 40 -4.64 -0.01 -13.61
CA PHE A 40 -3.78 0.80 -12.76
C PHE A 40 -4.16 2.26 -12.95
N THR A 41 -4.86 2.83 -11.98
CA THR A 41 -5.10 4.26 -11.93
C THR A 41 -3.96 4.90 -11.14
N ALA A 42 -2.96 5.40 -11.85
CA ALA A 42 -1.92 6.22 -11.22
C ALA A 42 -2.56 7.54 -10.71
N PRO A 43 -2.07 8.12 -9.60
CA PRO A 43 -2.66 9.34 -9.00
C PRO A 43 -2.70 10.58 -9.92
N LEU A 44 -2.10 10.52 -11.11
CA LEU A 44 -2.01 11.60 -12.11
C LEU A 44 -2.44 11.15 -13.53
N SER A 45 -3.04 9.97 -13.72
CA SER A 45 -3.39 9.47 -15.06
C SER A 45 -4.68 8.65 -15.08
N HIS A 46 -5.35 8.64 -16.24
CA HIS A 46 -6.51 7.78 -16.50
C HIS A 46 -6.17 6.30 -16.26
N ALA A 47 -7.16 5.53 -15.81
CA ALA A 47 -7.04 4.09 -15.57
C ALA A 47 -6.54 3.39 -16.84
N VAL A 48 -5.30 2.92 -16.83
CA VAL A 48 -4.72 2.16 -17.94
C VAL A 48 -5.03 0.68 -17.70
N PRO A 49 -5.66 -0.04 -18.64
CA PRO A 49 -5.81 -1.49 -18.54
C PRO A 49 -4.41 -2.12 -18.60
N VAL A 50 -4.01 -2.78 -17.50
CA VAL A 50 -2.68 -3.42 -17.38
C VAL A 50 -2.70 -4.79 -18.06
N PHE A 51 -3.87 -5.41 -18.15
CA PHE A 51 -4.05 -6.71 -18.77
C PHE A 51 -4.92 -6.63 -20.04
N GLY A 52 -4.64 -7.50 -21.01
CA GLY A 52 -5.38 -7.59 -22.27
C GLY A 52 -6.84 -8.06 -22.09
N ALA A 53 -7.62 -8.03 -23.18
CA ALA A 53 -9.07 -8.23 -23.22
C ALA A 53 -9.62 -9.55 -22.60
N GLY A 54 -8.77 -10.48 -22.18
CA GLY A 54 -9.13 -11.75 -21.53
C GLY A 54 -8.88 -11.82 -20.02
N PHE A 55 -8.53 -10.71 -19.37
CA PHE A 55 -8.27 -10.71 -17.93
C PHE A 55 -9.58 -10.77 -17.14
N GLN A 56 -9.82 -11.88 -16.45
CA GLN A 56 -10.86 -11.95 -15.44
C GLN A 56 -10.37 -11.29 -14.16
N PRO A 57 -11.03 -10.22 -13.68
CA PRO A 57 -10.65 -9.54 -12.46
C PRO A 57 -10.65 -10.53 -11.27
N PHE A 58 -9.59 -10.50 -10.47
CA PHE A 58 -9.47 -11.35 -9.29
C PHE A 58 -10.24 -10.71 -8.12
N GLY A 59 -11.56 -10.85 -8.16
CA GLY A 59 -12.49 -10.23 -7.19
C GLY A 59 -12.19 -10.54 -5.72
N PHE A 60 -11.55 -11.69 -5.44
CA PHE A 60 -11.09 -12.06 -4.10
C PHE A 60 -10.16 -11.00 -3.46
N MET A 61 -9.35 -10.30 -4.26
CA MET A 61 -8.44 -9.27 -3.73
C MET A 61 -9.15 -7.95 -3.36
N VAL A 62 -10.36 -7.74 -3.89
CA VAL A 62 -11.21 -6.60 -3.55
C VAL A 62 -11.94 -6.84 -2.23
N GLU A 63 -12.29 -8.09 -1.91
CA GLU A 63 -12.95 -8.42 -0.66
C GLU A 63 -12.04 -8.23 0.57
N ALA A 64 -12.67 -8.10 1.74
CA ALA A 64 -12.00 -7.97 3.04
C ALA A 64 -10.89 -9.03 3.28
N PRO A 65 -11.07 -10.34 3.03
CA PRO A 65 -10.00 -11.32 3.19
C PRO A 65 -8.77 -11.06 2.32
N GLY A 66 -8.95 -10.57 1.08
CA GLY A 66 -7.85 -10.25 0.18
C GLY A 66 -6.95 -9.13 0.71
N ALA A 67 -7.52 -8.14 1.40
CA ALA A 67 -6.77 -7.05 2.00
C ALA A 67 -5.80 -7.54 3.10
N PHE A 68 -6.22 -8.50 3.93
CA PHE A 68 -5.36 -9.08 4.97
C PHE A 68 -4.22 -9.91 4.38
N VAL A 69 -4.49 -10.67 3.31
CA VAL A 69 -3.46 -11.45 2.60
C VAL A 69 -2.42 -10.52 1.97
N CYS A 70 -2.85 -9.46 1.29
CA CYS A 70 -1.94 -8.46 0.72
C CYS A 70 -1.09 -7.78 1.81
N LEU A 71 -1.69 -7.42 2.94
CA LEU A 71 -0.98 -6.81 4.06
C LEU A 71 0.06 -7.78 4.65
N GLY A 72 -0.30 -9.06 4.85
CA GLY A 72 0.62 -10.09 5.32
C GLY A 72 1.81 -10.31 4.38
N LEU A 73 1.56 -10.30 3.06
CA LEU A 73 2.60 -10.44 2.04
C LEU A 73 3.51 -9.21 1.98
N LEU A 74 2.95 -8.01 2.08
CA LEU A 74 3.72 -6.77 2.18
C LEU A 74 4.64 -6.79 3.41
N LEU A 75 4.11 -7.19 4.57
CA LEU A 75 4.90 -7.33 5.79
C LEU A 75 5.99 -8.40 5.66
N CYS A 76 5.73 -9.52 4.99
CA CYS A 76 6.72 -10.55 4.69
C CYS A 76 7.90 -9.97 3.88
N VAL A 77 7.59 -9.26 2.78
CA VAL A 77 8.61 -8.61 1.94
C VAL A 77 9.39 -7.57 2.73
N MET A 78 8.71 -6.72 3.51
CA MET A 78 9.38 -5.73 4.35
C MET A 78 10.29 -6.36 5.41
N ASN A 79 9.87 -7.48 6.00
CA ASN A 79 10.69 -8.20 6.97
C ASN A 79 11.91 -8.85 6.30
N MET A 80 11.74 -9.45 5.13
CA MET A 80 12.84 -10.02 4.34
C MET A 80 13.86 -8.94 3.92
N LEU A 81 13.40 -7.78 3.47
CA LEU A 81 14.27 -6.67 3.06
C LEU A 81 14.90 -5.93 4.26
N GLY A 82 14.17 -5.85 5.37
CA GLY A 82 14.63 -5.22 6.61
C GLY A 82 15.61 -6.08 7.41
N LYS A 83 15.70 -7.37 7.08
CA LYS A 83 16.68 -8.28 7.67
C LYS A 83 18.05 -8.05 7.00
N LYS A 84 18.76 -7.05 7.52
CA LYS A 84 20.20 -6.84 7.30
C LYS A 84 20.98 -7.34 8.51
#